data_AF-A0A1Y2SA49-F1
#
_entry.id   AF-A0A1Y2SA49-F1
#
_cell.length_a   1.000
_cell.length_b   1.000
_cell.length_c   1.000
_cell.angle_alpha   90.00
_cell.angle_beta   90.00
_cell.angle_gamma   90.00
#
_symmetry.space_group_name_H-M   'P 1'
#
loop_
_entity.id
_entity.type
_entity.pdbx_description
1 polymer ?
#
loop_
_entity_poly.entity_id
_entity_poly.type
_entity_poly.pdbx_seq_one_letter_code
_entity_poly.pdbx_strand_id
1 'polypeptide(L)'
;MRNIAILALASMFVLGTTKALAETADADHVPEASSSSDCMQGDYKRSFSYYWGSQYNYSHILGGIVLTEQQRRQILSLAKDQHGYEQPLVDMRDARLKLDELLTTETFDEAEIRLLLEKIAENNVLLSIEILRFNNQVYQLLTPEQKTLLKKRYKTDKCITRKVD
;
A
#
# COMPACT_ATOMS: atom_id res chain seq x y z
N MET A 1 26.04 -62.23 27.04
CA MET A 1 25.27 -63.45 26.67
C MET A 1 23.78 -63.17 26.82
N ARG A 2 22.97 -63.72 25.90
CA ARG A 2 21.49 -63.72 25.80
C ARG A 2 20.84 -62.67 24.90
N ASN A 3 20.99 -62.92 23.60
CA ASN A 3 19.95 -63.28 22.61
C ASN A 3 18.52 -62.70 22.71
N ILE A 4 18.17 -61.93 21.67
CA ILE A 4 17.03 -62.01 20.72
C ILE A 4 15.58 -62.07 21.27
N ALA A 5 14.76 -61.10 20.86
CA ALA A 5 13.40 -61.35 20.35
C ALA A 5 12.94 -60.20 19.43
N ILE A 6 12.75 -60.54 18.15
CA ILE A 6 12.17 -59.74 17.07
C ILE A 6 10.64 -59.83 17.18
N LEU A 7 9.89 -58.73 16.99
CA LEU A 7 8.45 -58.80 16.70
C LEU A 7 7.98 -57.68 15.74
N ALA A 8 7.74 -58.13 14.51
CA ALA A 8 6.71 -57.76 13.54
C ALA A 8 6.51 -56.30 13.08
N LEU A 9 7.11 -55.99 11.91
CA LEU A 9 6.60 -55.06 10.91
C LEU A 9 5.49 -55.74 10.09
N ALA A 10 4.25 -55.28 10.19
CA ALA A 10 3.22 -55.43 9.16
C ALA A 10 1.97 -54.62 9.52
N SER A 11 1.71 -53.52 8.83
CA SER A 11 0.37 -52.94 8.74
C SER A 11 0.22 -52.36 7.34
N MET A 12 -0.35 -53.19 6.48
CA MET A 12 -0.72 -52.85 5.11
C MET A 12 -1.89 -51.85 5.18
N PHE A 13 -1.68 -50.62 4.69
CA PHE A 13 -2.81 -49.75 4.34
C PHE A 13 -3.41 -50.29 3.04
N VAL A 14 -4.56 -50.96 3.17
CA VAL A 14 -5.40 -51.36 2.06
C VAL A 14 -6.09 -50.10 1.52
N LEU A 15 -5.76 -49.72 0.28
CA LEU A 15 -6.63 -48.87 -0.53
C LEU A 15 -7.90 -49.65 -0.85
N GLY A 16 -9.03 -49.23 -0.27
CA GLY A 16 -10.37 -49.68 -0.62
C GLY A 16 -11.26 -48.46 -0.88
N THR A 17 -11.49 -48.17 -2.15
CA THR A 17 -12.30 -47.07 -2.66
C THR A 17 -13.80 -47.34 -2.50
N THR A 18 -14.53 -46.44 -1.84
CA THR A 18 -15.86 -45.99 -2.30
C THR A 18 -16.04 -44.52 -1.91
N LYS A 19 -15.76 -43.63 -2.86
CA LYS A 19 -16.23 -42.24 -2.78
C LYS A 19 -17.72 -42.24 -3.13
N ALA A 20 -18.59 -42.08 -2.15
CA ALA A 20 -19.91 -41.53 -2.37
C ALA A 20 -19.77 -40.00 -2.41
N LEU A 21 -19.45 -39.46 -3.59
CA LEU A 21 -19.50 -38.04 -3.86
C LEU A 21 -20.94 -37.69 -4.19
N ALA A 22 -21.62 -37.04 -3.25
CA ALA A 22 -22.82 -36.27 -3.53
C ALA A 22 -22.42 -35.05 -4.38
N GLU A 23 -22.68 -35.17 -5.67
CA GLU A 23 -23.41 -34.20 -6.50
C GLU A 23 -23.37 -32.73 -6.05
N THR A 24 -22.64 -31.88 -6.79
CA THR A 24 -23.21 -31.01 -7.84
C THR A 24 -22.19 -29.97 -8.31
N ALA A 25 -22.31 -29.63 -9.60
CA ALA A 25 -21.77 -28.46 -10.29
C ALA A 25 -20.25 -28.45 -10.63
N ASP A 26 -19.97 -29.10 -11.77
CA ASP A 26 -19.30 -28.48 -12.93
C ASP A 26 -18.67 -27.08 -12.69
N ALA A 27 -17.34 -27.04 -12.65
CA ALA A 27 -16.55 -25.85 -12.96
C ALA A 27 -15.14 -26.29 -13.33
N ASP A 28 -14.93 -26.43 -14.63
CA ASP A 28 -13.62 -26.51 -15.26
C ASP A 28 -12.66 -25.42 -14.75
N HIS A 29 -11.38 -25.76 -14.81
CA HIS A 29 -10.23 -24.87 -14.71
C HIS A 29 -10.47 -23.53 -15.42
N VAL A 30 -10.51 -22.44 -14.67
CA VAL A 30 -10.28 -21.08 -15.17
C VAL A 30 -9.08 -20.51 -14.40
N PRO A 31 -8.13 -19.86 -15.11
CA PRO A 31 -6.79 -19.61 -14.61
C PRO A 31 -6.81 -18.66 -13.41
N GLU A 32 -5.75 -18.79 -12.60
CA GLU A 32 -5.10 -17.70 -11.88
C GLU A 32 -5.72 -16.36 -12.25
N ALA A 33 -6.60 -15.85 -11.38
CA ALA A 33 -7.13 -14.52 -11.50
C ALA A 33 -5.92 -13.61 -11.47
N SER A 34 -5.43 -13.33 -12.67
CA SER A 34 -4.50 -12.29 -13.00
C SER A 34 -4.89 -11.13 -12.12
N SER A 35 -3.96 -10.76 -11.25
CA SER A 35 -3.97 -9.51 -10.52
C SER A 35 -4.22 -8.42 -11.56
N SER A 36 -5.49 -8.14 -11.86
CA SER A 36 -5.86 -6.94 -12.55
C SER A 36 -5.40 -5.88 -11.58
N SER A 37 -4.36 -5.16 -12.02
CA SER A 37 -3.93 -3.91 -11.46
C SER A 37 -5.14 -3.00 -11.49
N ASP A 38 -5.99 -3.20 -10.49
CA ASP A 38 -7.20 -2.46 -10.30
C ASP A 38 -6.72 -1.03 -10.10
N CYS A 39 -7.35 -0.18 -10.89
CA CYS A 39 -7.02 1.21 -11.07
C CYS A 39 -6.63 1.79 -9.70
N MET A 40 -5.47 2.43 -9.59
CA MET A 40 -5.15 3.30 -8.46
C MET A 40 -6.15 4.47 -8.52
N GLN A 41 -7.39 4.20 -8.13
CA GLN A 41 -8.39 5.16 -7.69
C GLN A 41 -7.65 6.07 -6.75
N GLY A 42 -7.69 7.38 -7.01
CA GLY A 42 -6.84 8.40 -6.41
C GLY A 42 -6.67 8.26 -4.90
N ASP A 43 -5.79 7.34 -4.52
CA ASP A 43 -5.50 6.94 -3.17
C ASP A 43 -4.35 7.82 -2.75
N TYR A 44 -4.67 9.10 -2.54
CA TYR A 44 -3.82 9.93 -1.69
C TYR A 44 -3.51 9.17 -0.38
N LYS A 45 -4.43 8.29 0.09
CA LYS A 45 -4.22 7.37 1.22
C LYS A 45 -3.12 6.32 1.04
N ARG A 46 -3.04 5.65 -0.12
CA ARG A 46 -1.99 4.64 -0.39
C ARG A 46 -0.65 5.30 -0.69
N SER A 47 -0.69 6.52 -1.23
CA SER A 47 0.48 7.36 -1.48
C SER A 47 1.28 7.67 -0.21
N PHE A 48 0.63 8.00 0.92
CA PHE A 48 1.36 8.37 2.14
C PHE A 48 2.28 7.28 2.70
N SER A 49 1.87 6.02 2.63
CA SER A 49 2.66 4.88 3.16
C SER A 49 3.93 4.63 2.32
N TYR A 50 3.85 4.77 1.00
CA TYR A 50 4.98 4.54 0.09
C TYR A 50 5.96 5.73 -0.02
N TYR A 51 5.55 6.95 0.37
CA TYR A 51 6.44 8.11 0.32
C TYR A 51 7.56 8.07 1.36
N TRP A 52 7.35 7.37 2.48
CA TRP A 52 8.21 7.53 3.66
C TRP A 52 8.77 6.23 4.26
N GLY A 53 8.24 5.05 3.89
CA GLY A 53 8.83 3.76 4.27
C GLY A 53 10.08 3.37 3.46
N SER A 54 10.27 4.00 2.30
CA SER A 54 11.46 3.90 1.47
C SER A 54 12.03 5.30 1.34
N GLN A 55 13.18 5.54 1.97
CA GLN A 55 13.86 6.83 2.02
C GLN A 55 13.80 7.55 0.66
N TYR A 56 13.01 8.63 0.61
CA TYR A 56 13.01 9.64 -0.45
C TYR A 56 12.62 9.16 -1.86
N ASN A 57 11.60 8.31 -2.00
CA ASN A 57 11.16 7.90 -3.33
C ASN A 57 10.26 8.96 -4.02
N TYR A 58 10.87 10.09 -4.40
CA TYR A 58 10.21 11.15 -5.18
C TYR A 58 9.96 10.77 -6.65
N SER A 59 10.38 9.56 -7.06
CA SER A 59 10.28 9.07 -8.45
C SER A 59 8.83 9.07 -8.98
N HIS A 60 7.87 8.71 -8.12
CA HIS A 60 6.46 8.69 -8.48
C HIS A 60 5.90 10.09 -8.75
N ILE A 61 6.25 11.09 -7.92
CA ILE A 61 5.82 12.49 -8.13
C ILE A 61 6.33 13.00 -9.46
N LEU A 62 7.59 12.68 -9.77
CA LEU A 62 8.24 13.18 -10.97
C LEU A 62 7.81 12.42 -12.22
N GLY A 63 6.87 11.48 -12.14
CA GLY A 63 6.34 10.74 -13.29
C GLY A 63 7.45 10.12 -14.14
N GLY A 64 8.56 9.69 -13.53
CA GLY A 64 9.75 9.16 -14.21
C GLY A 64 10.56 10.19 -15.01
N ILE A 65 10.54 11.48 -14.65
CA ILE A 65 11.43 12.48 -15.26
C ILE A 65 12.88 12.14 -14.89
N VAL A 66 13.75 12.13 -15.90
CA VAL A 66 15.18 11.94 -15.69
C VAL A 66 15.76 13.20 -15.08
N LEU A 67 16.31 13.06 -13.87
CA LEU A 67 17.00 14.13 -13.16
C LEU A 67 18.49 14.12 -13.44
N THR A 68 19.10 15.30 -13.34
CA THR A 68 20.57 15.44 -13.25
C THR A 68 21.06 15.07 -11.86
N GLU A 69 22.35 14.74 -11.73
CA GLU A 69 22.96 14.48 -10.41
C GLU A 69 22.86 15.70 -9.48
N GLN A 70 22.99 16.90 -10.02
CA GLN A 70 22.83 18.13 -9.26
C GLN A 70 21.40 18.26 -8.69
N GLN A 71 20.37 18.00 -9.50
CA GLN A 71 18.98 18.02 -9.04
C GLN A 71 18.72 16.95 -7.97
N ARG A 72 19.23 15.73 -8.14
CA ARG A 72 19.11 14.66 -7.14
C ARG A 72 19.71 15.07 -5.79
N ARG A 73 20.90 15.69 -5.81
CA ARG A 73 21.57 16.20 -4.61
C ARG A 73 20.76 17.31 -3.93
N GLN A 74 20.19 18.23 -4.70
CA GLN A 74 19.35 19.31 -4.16
C GLN A 74 18.07 18.77 -3.53
N ILE A 75 17.40 17.83 -4.20
CA ILE A 75 16.18 17.19 -3.68
C ILE A 75 16.49 16.41 -2.40
N LEU A 76 17.61 15.68 -2.36
CA LEU A 76 18.04 14.98 -1.15
C LEU A 76 18.28 15.95 0.02
N SER A 77 18.87 17.12 -0.24
CA SER A 77 19.02 18.15 0.79
C SER A 77 17.65 18.65 1.28
N LEU A 78 16.76 19.03 0.35
CA LEU A 78 15.41 19.48 0.68
C LEU A 78 14.66 18.47 1.55
N ALA A 79 14.80 17.18 1.24
CA ALA A 79 14.10 16.13 1.97
C ALA A 79 14.69 15.88 3.37
N LYS A 80 16.00 16.11 3.56
CA LYS A 80 16.63 16.07 4.89
C LYS A 80 16.24 17.25 5.77
N ASP A 81 16.08 18.41 5.15
CA ASP A 81 15.71 19.65 5.83
C ASP A 81 14.19 19.73 6.11
N GLN A 82 13.42 18.78 5.57
CA GLN A 82 11.99 18.72 5.80
C GLN A 82 11.69 18.08 7.15
N HIS A 83 11.02 18.85 7.99
CA HIS A 83 10.55 18.45 9.30
C HIS A 83 9.04 18.74 9.41
N GLY A 84 8.30 17.96 10.19
CA GLY A 84 6.87 18.23 10.47
C GLY A 84 5.88 17.18 9.97
N TYR A 85 6.33 16.15 9.25
CA TYR A 85 5.46 15.01 8.86
C TYR A 85 5.45 13.89 9.91
N GLU A 86 6.48 13.80 10.75
CA GLU A 86 6.67 12.71 11.71
C GLU A 86 5.54 12.65 12.74
N GLN A 87 5.18 13.81 13.31
CA GLN A 87 4.16 13.88 14.34
C GLN A 87 2.75 13.51 13.82
N PRO A 88 2.25 14.09 12.70
CA PRO A 88 0.98 13.65 12.12
C PRO A 88 0.92 12.15 11.81
N LEU A 89 2.04 11.54 11.39
CA LEU A 89 2.11 10.11 11.13
C LEU A 89 1.98 9.28 12.40
N VAL A 90 2.66 9.66 13.47
CA VAL A 90 2.54 9.01 14.78
C VAL A 90 1.13 9.16 15.32
N ASP A 91 0.58 10.38 15.30
CA ASP A 91 -0.76 10.68 15.78
C ASP A 91 -1.85 9.88 15.07
N MET A 92 -1.76 9.74 13.73
CA MET A 92 -2.67 8.90 12.97
C MET A 92 -2.50 7.41 13.24
N ARG A 93 -1.26 6.93 13.43
CA ARG A 93 -1.00 5.53 13.76
C ARG A 93 -1.63 5.19 15.11
N ASP A 94 -1.41 6.03 16.12
CA ASP A 94 -1.94 5.81 17.45
C ASP A 94 -3.48 5.89 17.46
N ALA A 95 -4.08 6.80 16.68
CA ALA A 95 -5.53 6.84 16.51
C ALA A 95 -6.10 5.60 15.81
N ARG A 96 -5.39 5.03 14.83
CA ARG A 96 -5.79 3.76 14.17
C ARG A 96 -5.73 2.58 15.13
N LEU A 97 -4.68 2.48 15.94
CA LEU A 97 -4.56 1.42 16.94
C LEU A 97 -5.73 1.45 17.94
N LYS A 98 -6.18 2.65 18.34
CA LYS A 98 -7.37 2.80 19.18
C LYS A 98 -8.66 2.39 18.48
N LEU A 99 -8.82 2.75 17.20
CA LEU A 99 -9.96 2.27 16.43
C LEU A 99 -9.99 0.74 16.35
N ASP A 100 -8.85 0.09 16.16
CA ASP A 100 -8.74 -1.36 16.13
C ASP A 100 -9.13 -2.01 17.47
N GLU A 101 -8.79 -1.37 18.60
CA GLU A 101 -9.22 -1.80 19.94
C GLU A 101 -10.75 -1.73 20.09
N LEU A 102 -11.36 -0.63 19.64
CA LEU A 102 -12.82 -0.43 19.71
C LEU A 102 -13.61 -1.49 18.93
N LEU A 103 -13.03 -2.08 17.88
CA LEU A 103 -13.68 -3.17 17.12
C LEU A 103 -13.90 -4.44 17.95
N THR A 104 -13.13 -4.62 19.03
CA THR A 104 -13.20 -5.81 19.89
C THR A 104 -14.07 -5.61 21.14
N THR A 105 -14.58 -4.39 21.35
CA THR A 105 -15.43 -4.06 22.50
C THR A 105 -16.85 -4.60 22.31
N GLU A 106 -17.51 -4.93 23.43
CA GLU A 106 -18.90 -5.43 23.40
C GLU A 106 -19.93 -4.35 23.00
N THR A 107 -19.58 -3.08 23.17
CA THR A 107 -20.46 -1.92 22.94
C THR A 107 -19.88 -0.98 21.89
N PHE A 108 -20.71 -0.55 20.95
CA PHE A 108 -20.31 0.40 19.93
C PHE A 108 -20.32 1.85 20.46
N ASP A 109 -19.14 2.40 20.75
CA ASP A 109 -18.98 3.82 21.09
C ASP A 109 -18.80 4.68 19.82
N GLU A 110 -19.93 5.08 19.23
CA GLU A 110 -19.92 5.93 18.03
C GLU A 110 -19.21 7.27 18.26
N ALA A 111 -19.31 7.83 19.47
CA ALA A 111 -18.76 9.13 19.79
C ALA A 111 -17.22 9.09 19.79
N GLU A 112 -16.63 8.07 20.42
CA GLU A 112 -15.18 7.88 20.41
C GLU A 112 -14.65 7.57 19.01
N ILE A 113 -15.34 6.71 18.25
CA ILE A 113 -14.98 6.40 16.85
C ILE A 113 -14.96 7.68 16.02
N ARG A 114 -15.98 8.53 16.15
CA ARG A 114 -16.07 9.79 15.41
C ARG A 114 -14.90 10.71 15.73
N LEU A 115 -14.57 10.89 17.02
CA LEU A 115 -13.44 11.71 17.46
C LEU A 115 -12.10 11.21 16.90
N LEU A 116 -11.88 9.89 16.90
CA LEU A 116 -10.66 9.28 16.36
C LEU A 116 -10.57 9.46 14.83
N LEU A 117 -11.68 9.31 14.12
CA LEU A 117 -11.73 9.51 12.67
C LEU A 117 -11.53 10.98 12.28
N GLU A 118 -12.07 11.92 13.05
CA GLU A 118 -11.83 13.36 12.87
C GLU A 118 -10.35 13.69 13.08
N LYS A 119 -9.73 13.19 14.17
CA LYS A 119 -8.28 13.35 14.39
C LYS A 119 -7.46 12.78 13.23
N ILE A 120 -7.85 11.64 12.68
CA ILE A 120 -7.18 11.06 11.50
C ILE A 120 -7.37 11.97 10.28
N ALA A 121 -8.59 12.47 10.05
CA ALA A 121 -8.88 13.34 8.91
C ALA A 121 -8.04 14.63 8.95
N GLU A 122 -7.98 15.29 10.11
CA GLU A 122 -7.17 16.51 10.31
C GLU A 122 -5.68 16.26 10.03
N ASN A 123 -5.13 15.18 10.57
CA ASN A 123 -3.72 14.84 10.34
C ASN A 123 -3.44 14.48 8.87
N ASN A 124 -4.38 13.85 8.16
CA ASN A 124 -4.24 13.62 6.72
C ASN A 124 -4.17 14.95 5.96
N VAL A 125 -4.95 15.95 6.34
CA VAL A 125 -4.91 17.28 5.71
C VAL A 125 -3.55 17.95 5.95
N LEU A 126 -3.09 17.99 7.21
CA LEU A 126 -1.79 18.58 7.56
C LEU A 126 -0.65 17.92 6.78
N LEU A 127 -0.62 16.59 6.79
CA LEU A 127 0.41 15.82 6.09
C LEU A 127 0.34 16.02 4.57
N SER A 128 -0.86 16.11 4.00
CA SER A 128 -1.05 16.39 2.56
C SER A 128 -0.47 17.73 2.16
N ILE A 129 -0.66 18.76 2.99
CA ILE A 129 -0.12 20.09 2.71
C ILE A 129 1.41 20.06 2.71
N GLU A 130 2.04 19.37 3.68
CA GLU A 130 3.49 19.25 3.75
C GLU A 130 4.07 18.50 2.55
N ILE A 131 3.45 17.40 2.13
CA ILE A 131 3.86 16.67 0.92
C ILE A 131 3.70 17.54 -0.32
N LEU A 132 2.58 18.24 -0.48
CA LEU A 132 2.36 19.10 -1.64
C LEU A 132 3.35 20.26 -1.69
N ARG A 133 3.72 20.82 -0.52
CA ARG A 133 4.74 21.86 -0.42
C ARG A 133 6.10 21.34 -0.89
N PHE A 134 6.51 20.16 -0.41
CA PHE A 134 7.74 19.51 -0.87
C PHE A 134 7.72 19.24 -2.38
N ASN A 135 6.62 18.67 -2.88
CA ASN A 135 6.46 18.40 -4.31
C ASN A 135 6.58 19.69 -5.14
N ASN A 136 6.07 20.82 -4.63
CA ASN A 136 6.23 22.12 -5.27
C ASN A 136 7.69 22.59 -5.29
N GLN A 137 8.41 22.46 -4.17
CA GLN A 137 9.84 22.80 -4.09
C GLN A 137 10.66 21.97 -5.08
N VAL A 138 10.43 20.66 -5.14
CA VAL A 138 11.04 19.76 -6.11
C VAL A 138 10.70 20.18 -7.55
N TYR A 139 9.43 20.53 -7.81
CA TYR A 139 9.00 21.01 -9.13
C TYR A 139 9.77 22.26 -9.56
N GLN A 140 10.09 23.18 -8.63
CA GLN A 140 10.84 24.39 -8.99
C GLN A 140 12.27 24.10 -9.47
N LEU A 141 12.90 23.01 -9.01
CA LEU A 141 14.24 22.59 -9.41
C LEU A 141 14.31 22.02 -10.84
N LEU A 142 13.16 21.71 -11.44
CA LEU A 142 13.09 21.15 -12.79
C LEU A 142 13.36 22.21 -13.87
N THR A 143 14.00 21.79 -14.96
CA THR A 143 14.18 22.64 -16.16
C THR A 143 12.83 22.90 -16.84
N PRO A 144 12.70 23.95 -17.67
CA PRO A 144 11.48 24.22 -18.43
C PRO A 144 11.00 23.03 -19.27
N GLU A 145 11.92 22.28 -19.87
CA GLU A 145 11.65 21.10 -20.70
C GLU A 145 11.12 19.95 -19.84
N GLN A 146 11.76 19.68 -18.70
CA GLN A 146 11.30 18.68 -17.72
C GLN A 146 9.91 19.02 -17.19
N LYS A 147 9.65 20.30 -16.86
CA LYS A 147 8.34 20.80 -16.40
C LYS A 147 7.26 20.57 -17.47
N THR A 148 7.59 20.78 -18.73
CA THR A 148 6.68 20.58 -19.86
C THR A 148 6.37 19.10 -20.06
N LEU A 149 7.39 18.24 -20.02
CA LEU A 149 7.24 16.80 -20.12
C LEU A 149 6.39 16.24 -18.98
N LEU A 150 6.62 16.69 -17.74
CA LEU A 150 5.86 16.28 -16.57
C LEU A 150 4.38 16.68 -16.70
N LYS A 151 4.08 17.91 -17.12
CA LYS A 151 2.71 18.37 -17.39
C LYS A 151 2.01 17.52 -18.45
N LYS A 152 2.74 17.09 -19.49
CA LYS A 152 2.19 16.20 -20.54
C LYS A 152 1.83 14.83 -19.96
N ARG A 153 2.72 14.23 -19.15
CA ARG A 153 2.47 12.93 -18.49
C ARG A 153 1.24 12.98 -17.59
N TYR A 154 1.14 13.99 -16.72
CA TYR A 154 -0.05 14.16 -15.88
C TYR A 154 -1.37 14.31 -16.65
N LYS A 155 -1.35 14.90 -17.85
CA LYS A 155 -2.54 14.97 -18.70
C LYS A 155 -2.86 13.62 -19.33
N THR A 156 -1.86 12.91 -19.82
CA THR A 156 -2.03 11.58 -20.44
C THR A 156 -2.53 10.55 -19.43
N ASP A 157 -1.94 10.51 -18.23
CA ASP A 157 -2.35 9.57 -17.19
C ASP A 157 -3.83 9.79 -16.79
N LYS A 158 -4.26 11.05 -16.70
CA LYS A 158 -5.68 11.42 -16.46
C LYS A 158 -6.62 11.07 -17.61
N CYS A 159 -6.11 10.97 -18.84
CA CYS A 159 -6.90 10.63 -20.02
C CYS A 159 -7.05 9.12 -20.20
N ILE A 160 -6.07 8.31 -19.77
CA ILE A 160 -6.18 6.84 -19.79
C ILE A 160 -7.24 6.36 -18.78
N THR A 161 -7.33 6.99 -17.62
CA THR A 161 -8.32 6.64 -16.57
C THR A 161 -9.77 7.01 -16.90
N ARG A 162 -10.04 7.69 -18.03
CA ARG A 162 -11.40 8.09 -18.45
C ARG A 162 -11.95 7.33 -19.65
N LYS A 163 -11.15 6.45 -20.27
CA LYS A 163 -11.63 5.54 -21.32
C LYS A 163 -11.93 4.18 -20.72
N VAL A 164 -13.05 4.11 -20.02
CA VAL A 164 -13.75 2.85 -19.73
C VAL A 164 -15.14 3.07 -20.31
N ASP A 165 -15.30 2.60 -21.55
CA ASP A 165 -16.61 2.47 -22.21
C ASP A 165 -17.32 1.21 -21.68
#